data_AF-A0A0G2UMQ7-F1
#
_entry.id   AF-A0A0G2UMQ7-F1
#
_cell.length_a   1.000
_cell.length_b   1.000
_cell.length_c   1.000
_cell.angle_alpha   90.00
_cell.angle_beta   90.00
_cell.angle_gamma   90.00
#
_symmetry.space_group_name_H-M   'P 1'
#
loop_
_entity.id
_entity.type
_entity.pdbx_description
1 polymer ?
#
loop_
_entity_poly.entity_id
_entity_poly.type
_entity_poly.pdbx_seq_one_letter_code
_entity_poly.pdbx_strand_id
1 'polypeptide(L)'
;QMIGRAGRPQYDTEGVAVIMTQKQNVHRYQNLAAGSEVVESQLKDCFAEYLNAEIALRTITDISMGVTWLKGTFLYLRVSAWVGLFGLHHTKATSQAEVDNLLQDKLIMATVQELAKYGLVQTDEYGFMLESQEPGRIMAHHYIRLPTMVHITNLHAHASMPDLIDLVARSAEFGGIKLRRDQKK
;
A
#
# COMPACT_ATOMS: atom_id res chain seq x y z
N GLN A 1 8.16 -17.31 12.93
CA GLN A 1 9.45 -17.90 12.52
C GLN A 1 10.36 -18.27 13.70
N MET A 2 10.73 -17.33 14.59
CA MET A 2 11.67 -17.63 15.70
C MET A 2 11.13 -18.64 16.73
N ILE A 3 9.88 -18.48 17.18
CA ILE A 3 9.24 -19.40 18.14
C ILE A 3 9.20 -20.84 17.60
N GLY A 4 8.93 -21.01 16.30
CA GLY A 4 8.87 -22.33 15.66
C GLY A 4 10.21 -23.07 15.54
N ARG A 5 11.32 -22.46 15.99
CA ARG A 5 12.61 -23.14 16.13
C ARG A 5 12.81 -23.75 17.53
N ALA A 6 11.91 -23.48 18.47
CA ALA A 6 11.98 -24.06 19.80
C ALA A 6 11.46 -25.51 19.78
N GLY A 7 12.29 -26.44 20.22
CA GLY A 7 12.02 -27.88 20.18
C GLY A 7 12.41 -28.52 18.85
N ARG A 8 13.15 -29.64 18.92
CA ARG A 8 13.54 -30.42 17.75
C ARG A 8 12.55 -31.56 17.53
N PRO A 9 11.87 -31.61 16.37
CA PRO A 9 11.05 -32.77 16.02
C PRO A 9 11.91 -34.04 16.14
N GLN A 10 11.40 -35.08 16.82
CA GLN A 10 12.02 -36.38 17.09
C GLN A 10 12.98 -36.49 18.29
N TYR A 11 13.45 -35.38 18.88
CA TYR A 11 14.41 -35.44 20.00
C TYR A 11 13.84 -34.91 21.31
N ASP A 12 13.16 -33.77 21.25
CA ASP A 12 12.70 -33.07 22.45
C ASP A 12 11.20 -33.36 22.66
N THR A 13 10.80 -33.59 23.91
CA THR A 13 9.39 -33.79 24.30
C THR A 13 8.62 -32.47 24.40
N GLU A 14 9.33 -31.36 24.62
CA GLU A 14 8.78 -30.01 24.69
C GLU A 14 9.76 -28.99 24.11
N GLY A 15 9.23 -27.85 23.66
CA GLY A 15 10.01 -26.71 23.18
C GLY A 15 9.60 -25.45 23.94
N VAL A 16 10.56 -24.77 24.56
CA VAL A 16 10.31 -23.53 25.32
C VAL A 16 10.90 -22.34 24.58
N ALA A 17 10.08 -21.32 24.31
CA ALA A 17 10.51 -20.05 23.74
C ALA A 17 10.26 -18.90 24.74
N VAL A 18 11.32 -18.19 25.14
CA VAL A 18 11.24 -17.04 26.04
C VAL A 18 11.37 -15.75 25.24
N ILE A 19 10.33 -14.92 25.25
CA ILE A 19 10.31 -13.61 24.57
C ILE A 19 10.58 -12.51 25.59
N MET A 20 11.75 -11.90 25.52
CA MET A 20 12.09 -10.72 26.32
C MET A 20 11.64 -9.45 25.58
N THR A 21 10.73 -8.68 26.18
CA THR A 21 10.15 -7.48 25.57
C THR A 21 9.74 -6.44 26.61
N GLN A 22 9.43 -5.23 26.16
CA GLN A 22 8.81 -4.19 26.97
C GLN A 22 7.37 -4.58 27.36
N LYS A 23 6.93 -4.14 28.55
CA LYS A 23 5.61 -4.45 29.12
C LYS A 23 4.44 -4.16 28.16
N GLN A 24 4.51 -3.05 27.43
CA GLN A 24 3.47 -2.64 26.47
C GLN A 24 3.29 -3.59 25.29
N ASN A 25 4.31 -4.38 24.94
CA ASN A 25 4.28 -5.28 23.80
C ASN A 25 3.89 -6.73 24.18
N VAL A 26 3.77 -7.04 25.47
CA VAL A 26 3.50 -8.40 25.95
C VAL A 26 2.22 -8.97 25.31
N HIS A 27 1.15 -8.19 25.30
CA HIS A 27 -0.15 -8.61 24.76
C HIS A 27 -0.08 -8.92 23.26
N ARG A 28 0.71 -8.14 22.50
CA ARG A 28 0.94 -8.37 21.06
C ARG A 28 1.60 -9.73 20.81
N TYR A 29 2.63 -10.06 21.58
CA TYR A 29 3.33 -11.35 21.43
C TYR A 29 2.48 -12.53 21.92
N GLN A 30 1.64 -12.33 22.94
CA GLN A 30 0.68 -13.35 23.38
C GLN A 30 -0.35 -13.65 22.29
N ASN A 31 -0.94 -12.62 21.68
CA ASN A 31 -1.89 -12.80 20.59
C ASN A 31 -1.25 -13.48 19.38
N LEU A 32 -0.03 -13.07 19.02
CA LEU A 32 0.71 -13.66 17.91
C LEU A 32 1.01 -15.14 18.14
N ALA A 33 1.37 -15.53 19.37
CA ALA A 33 1.63 -16.92 19.73
C ALA A 33 0.34 -17.77 19.78
N ALA A 34 -0.78 -17.16 20.21
CA ALA A 34 -2.08 -17.81 20.24
C ALA A 34 -2.78 -17.88 18.86
N GLY A 35 -2.25 -17.19 17.85
CA GLY A 35 -2.88 -17.07 16.54
C GLY A 35 -4.15 -16.21 16.55
N SER A 36 -4.34 -15.37 17.57
CA SER A 36 -5.51 -14.49 17.71
C SER A 36 -5.28 -13.08 17.14
N GLU A 37 -4.06 -12.79 16.67
CA GLU A 37 -3.75 -11.52 16.02
C GLU A 37 -4.46 -11.43 14.65
N VAL A 38 -5.25 -10.38 14.47
CA VAL A 38 -5.98 -10.15 13.22
C VAL A 38 -5.02 -9.61 12.15
N VAL A 39 -5.00 -10.27 11.00
CA VAL A 39 -4.23 -9.81 9.84
C VAL A 39 -5.06 -8.80 9.05
N GLU A 40 -4.51 -7.60 8.84
CA GLU A 40 -5.13 -6.53 8.08
C GLU A 40 -4.43 -6.32 6.72
N SER A 41 -5.18 -5.80 5.74
CA SER A 41 -4.60 -5.42 4.45
C SER A 41 -3.87 -4.09 4.58
N GLN A 42 -2.67 -3.99 3.98
CA GLN A 42 -1.89 -2.76 3.86
C GLN A 42 -1.97 -2.15 2.45
N LEU A 43 -2.77 -2.73 1.55
CA LEU A 43 -2.86 -2.29 0.15
C LEU A 43 -3.27 -0.82 0.01
N LYS A 44 -4.05 -0.30 0.95
CA LYS A 44 -4.49 1.10 0.97
C LYS A 44 -3.32 2.09 0.91
N ASP A 45 -2.20 1.79 1.57
CA ASP A 45 -1.06 2.71 1.73
C ASP A 45 -0.19 2.81 0.47
N CYS A 46 -0.36 1.86 -0.45
CA CYS A 46 0.37 1.76 -1.73
C CYS A 46 -0.59 1.58 -2.92
N PHE A 47 -1.86 1.94 -2.72
CA PHE A 47 -2.92 1.65 -3.69
C PHE A 47 -2.69 2.37 -5.02
N ALA A 48 -2.16 3.59 -4.99
CA ALA A 48 -1.91 4.39 -6.19
C ALA A 48 -0.86 3.73 -7.10
N GLU A 49 0.20 3.17 -6.51
CA GLU A 49 1.23 2.45 -7.24
C GLU A 49 0.66 1.22 -7.95
N TYR A 50 -0.13 0.40 -7.24
CA TYR A 50 -0.74 -0.79 -7.82
C TYR A 50 -1.79 -0.46 -8.87
N LEU A 51 -2.65 0.52 -8.61
CA LEU A 51 -3.66 0.94 -9.59
C LEU A 51 -3.00 1.47 -10.87
N ASN A 52 -1.98 2.32 -10.76
CA ASN A 52 -1.22 2.81 -11.91
C ASN A 52 -0.55 1.65 -12.68
N ALA A 53 0.02 0.66 -12.00
CA ALA A 53 0.63 -0.49 -12.65
C ALA A 53 -0.40 -1.30 -13.47
N GLU A 54 -1.58 -1.55 -12.93
CA GLU A 54 -2.64 -2.29 -13.63
C GLU A 54 -3.24 -1.50 -14.80
N ILE A 55 -3.32 -0.17 -14.70
CA ILE A 55 -3.68 0.70 -15.84
C ILE A 55 -2.58 0.66 -16.91
N ALA A 56 -1.30 0.72 -16.52
CA ALA A 56 -0.17 0.63 -17.44
C ALA A 56 -0.09 -0.71 -18.18
N LEU A 57 -0.48 -1.81 -17.52
CA LEU A 57 -0.61 -3.14 -18.10
C LEU A 57 -1.90 -3.33 -18.94
N ARG A 58 -2.81 -2.35 -18.92
CA ARG A 58 -4.15 -2.40 -19.54
C ARG A 58 -5.05 -3.51 -18.96
N THR A 59 -4.78 -3.96 -17.73
CA THR A 59 -5.70 -4.81 -16.97
C THR A 59 -6.92 -4.02 -16.52
N ILE A 60 -6.72 -2.73 -16.18
CA ILE A 60 -7.78 -1.80 -15.77
C ILE A 60 -7.85 -0.68 -16.80
N THR A 61 -8.91 -0.67 -17.60
CA THR A 61 -9.14 0.36 -18.64
C THR A 61 -10.24 1.35 -18.29
N ASP A 62 -11.00 1.11 -17.22
CA ASP A 62 -12.07 1.96 -16.72
C ASP A 62 -12.29 1.74 -15.21
N ILE A 63 -13.08 2.61 -14.58
CA ILE A 63 -13.37 2.54 -13.13
C ILE A 63 -14.09 1.23 -12.74
N SER A 64 -14.97 0.69 -13.58
CA SER A 64 -15.72 -0.55 -13.32
C SER A 64 -14.78 -1.77 -13.25
N MET A 65 -13.80 -1.83 -14.17
CA MET A 65 -12.72 -2.81 -14.11
C MET A 65 -11.87 -2.63 -12.84
N GLY A 66 -11.63 -1.38 -12.42
CA GLY A 66 -10.94 -1.09 -11.16
C GLY A 66 -11.67 -1.66 -9.94
N VAL A 67 -13.00 -1.53 -9.89
CA VAL A 67 -13.82 -2.12 -8.82
C VAL A 67 -13.74 -3.65 -8.88
N THR A 68 -13.82 -4.23 -10.08
CA THR A 68 -13.73 -5.68 -10.28
C THR A 68 -12.38 -6.23 -9.84
N TRP A 69 -11.28 -5.54 -10.16
CA TRP A 69 -9.94 -5.90 -9.70
C TRP A 69 -9.83 -5.81 -8.16
N LEU A 70 -10.36 -4.75 -7.56
CA LEU A 70 -10.34 -4.53 -6.12
C LEU A 70 -11.07 -5.65 -5.36
N LYS A 71 -12.17 -6.17 -5.91
CA LYS A 71 -12.91 -7.32 -5.35
C LYS A 71 -12.07 -8.59 -5.22
N GLY A 72 -11.03 -8.74 -6.04
CA GLY A 72 -10.08 -9.85 -5.96
C GLY A 72 -9.01 -9.71 -4.88
N THR A 73 -8.98 -8.60 -4.14
CA THR A 73 -7.92 -8.31 -3.17
C THR A 73 -8.31 -8.66 -1.73
N PHE A 74 -7.29 -8.87 -0.88
CA PHE A 74 -7.50 -9.02 0.56
C PHE A 74 -8.09 -7.75 1.21
N LEU A 75 -7.85 -6.56 0.63
CA LEU A 75 -8.44 -5.31 1.13
C LEU A 75 -9.96 -5.35 1.08
N TYR A 76 -10.54 -5.79 -0.04
CA TYR A 76 -11.99 -5.88 -0.19
C TYR A 76 -12.60 -6.84 0.83
N LEU A 77 -12.00 -8.01 1.04
CA LEU A 77 -12.46 -8.96 2.05
C LEU A 77 -12.46 -8.36 3.46
N ARG A 78 -11.41 -7.59 3.82
CA ARG A 78 -11.33 -6.92 5.12
C ARG A 78 -12.38 -5.83 5.27
N VAL A 79 -12.62 -5.03 4.23
CA VAL A 79 -13.64 -3.95 4.26
C VAL A 79 -15.05 -4.53 4.34
N SER A 80 -15.36 -5.59 3.59
CA SER A 80 -16.65 -6.27 3.67
C SER A 80 -16.90 -6.87 5.06
N ALA A 81 -15.86 -7.37 5.73
CA ALA A 81 -15.98 -7.88 7.10
C ALA A 81 -16.06 -6.77 8.15
N TRP A 82 -15.35 -5.65 7.94
CA TRP A 82 -15.30 -4.52 8.86
C TRP A 82 -15.07 -3.19 8.12
N VAL A 83 -16.17 -2.47 7.87
CA VAL A 83 -16.21 -1.21 7.11
C VAL A 83 -15.53 -0.04 7.84
N GLY A 84 -15.31 -0.16 9.16
CA GLY A 84 -14.67 0.87 9.99
C GLY A 84 -13.26 1.27 9.54
N LEU A 85 -12.59 0.46 8.71
CA LEU A 85 -11.27 0.74 8.12
C LEU A 85 -11.22 2.02 7.25
N PHE A 86 -12.37 2.50 6.77
CA PHE A 86 -12.48 3.70 5.91
C PHE A 86 -13.06 4.93 6.63
N GLY A 87 -13.08 4.94 7.97
CA GLY A 87 -13.52 6.11 8.75
C GLY A 87 -15.03 6.33 8.75
N LEU A 88 -15.82 5.34 8.30
CA LEU A 88 -17.25 5.33 8.50
C LEU A 88 -17.56 4.95 9.95
N HIS A 89 -18.40 5.75 10.60
CA HIS A 89 -18.93 5.46 11.94
C HIS A 89 -19.50 4.05 11.95
N HIS A 90 -19.04 3.22 12.89
CA HIS A 90 -19.44 1.83 13.19
C HIS A 90 -20.83 1.40 12.66
N THR A 91 -20.92 1.14 11.36
CA THR A 91 -22.04 0.45 10.75
C THR A 91 -21.44 -0.74 10.02
N LYS A 92 -21.99 -1.94 10.29
CA LYS A 92 -21.84 -3.02 9.31
C LYS A 92 -22.41 -2.46 8.00
N ALA A 93 -21.71 -2.60 6.87
CA ALA A 93 -22.31 -2.27 5.59
C ALA A 93 -23.65 -3.00 5.51
N THR A 94 -24.70 -2.26 5.18
CA THR A 94 -26.05 -2.80 5.15
C THR A 94 -26.24 -3.64 3.88
N SER A 95 -25.42 -3.38 2.85
CA SER A 95 -25.35 -4.18 1.61
C SER A 95 -23.95 -4.20 0.97
N GLN A 96 -23.70 -5.21 0.14
CA GLN A 96 -22.47 -5.29 -0.67
C GLN A 96 -22.36 -4.14 -1.69
N ALA A 97 -23.50 -3.66 -2.19
CA ALA A 97 -23.55 -2.52 -3.10
C ALA A 97 -23.06 -1.21 -2.45
N GLU A 98 -23.34 -1.01 -1.15
CA GLU A 98 -22.81 0.14 -0.41
C GLU A 98 -21.29 0.10 -0.28
N VAL A 99 -20.70 -1.09 -0.06
CA VAL A 99 -19.25 -1.27 -0.01
C VAL A 99 -18.62 -0.98 -1.36
N ASP A 100 -19.23 -1.50 -2.43
CA ASP A 100 -18.74 -1.30 -3.80
C ASP A 100 -18.73 0.20 -4.16
N ASN A 101 -19.84 0.90 -3.90
CA ASN A 101 -19.95 2.34 -4.14
C ASN A 101 -18.93 3.14 -3.31
N LEU A 102 -18.77 2.78 -2.03
CA LEU A 102 -17.80 3.42 -1.16
C LEU A 102 -16.37 3.27 -1.69
N LEU A 103 -15.98 2.04 -2.08
CA LEU A 103 -14.64 1.76 -2.57
C LEU A 103 -14.40 2.40 -3.95
N GLN A 104 -15.42 2.43 -4.80
CA GLN A 104 -15.37 3.14 -6.07
C GLN A 104 -15.08 4.63 -5.84
N ASP A 105 -15.87 5.31 -5.02
CA ASP A 105 -15.78 6.75 -4.85
C ASP A 105 -14.56 7.17 -4.01
N LYS A 106 -14.37 6.54 -2.83
CA LYS A 106 -13.36 6.97 -1.85
C LYS A 106 -11.97 6.45 -2.10
N LEU A 107 -11.84 5.37 -2.88
CA LEU A 107 -10.54 4.75 -3.13
C LEU A 107 -10.19 4.84 -4.62
N ILE A 108 -10.95 4.22 -5.52
CA ILE A 108 -10.58 4.13 -6.93
C ILE A 108 -10.61 5.51 -7.59
N MET A 109 -11.76 6.19 -7.60
CA MET A 109 -11.90 7.50 -8.22
C MET A 109 -10.96 8.54 -7.62
N ALA A 110 -10.87 8.61 -6.29
CA ALA A 110 -9.95 9.51 -5.61
C ALA A 110 -8.49 9.29 -6.03
N THR A 111 -8.07 8.03 -6.17
CA THR A 111 -6.71 7.68 -6.59
C THR A 111 -6.48 7.98 -8.08
N VAL A 112 -7.44 7.68 -8.95
CA VAL A 112 -7.35 8.04 -10.37
C VAL A 112 -7.23 9.56 -10.55
N GLN A 113 -8.01 10.33 -9.81
CA GLN A 113 -7.94 11.80 -9.82
C GLN A 113 -6.58 12.30 -9.34
N GLU A 114 -6.01 11.68 -8.30
CA GLU A 114 -4.66 12.00 -7.83
C GLU A 114 -3.60 11.68 -8.90
N LEU A 115 -3.67 10.51 -9.53
CA LEU A 115 -2.76 10.14 -10.61
C LEU A 115 -2.89 11.08 -11.82
N ALA A 116 -4.11 11.46 -12.17
CA ALA A 116 -4.40 12.37 -13.27
C ALA A 116 -3.89 13.79 -13.00
N LYS A 117 -4.00 14.27 -11.76
CA LYS A 117 -3.45 15.57 -11.34
C LYS A 117 -1.95 15.69 -11.63
N TYR A 118 -1.19 14.60 -11.53
CA TYR A 118 0.25 14.58 -11.79
C TYR A 118 0.60 14.10 -13.20
N GLY A 119 -0.38 13.95 -14.10
CA GLY A 119 -0.16 13.52 -15.47
C GLY A 119 0.34 12.07 -15.60
N LEU A 120 0.06 11.22 -14.61
CA LEU A 120 0.44 9.79 -14.62
C LEU A 120 -0.58 8.95 -15.38
N VAL A 121 -1.86 9.32 -15.27
CA VAL A 121 -3.00 8.66 -15.92
C VAL A 121 -3.85 9.73 -16.58
N GLN A 122 -4.30 9.48 -17.80
CA GLN A 122 -5.32 10.27 -18.46
C GLN A 122 -6.68 9.59 -18.28
N THR A 123 -7.69 10.38 -17.97
CA THR A 123 -9.06 9.92 -17.81
C THR A 123 -10.06 10.94 -18.34
N ASP A 124 -11.23 10.48 -18.76
CA ASP A 124 -12.39 11.31 -19.06
C ASP A 124 -13.12 11.76 -17.78
N GLU A 125 -14.11 12.64 -17.91
CA GLU A 125 -14.85 13.20 -16.76
C GLU A 125 -15.52 12.12 -15.90
N TYR A 126 -15.92 11.00 -16.52
CA TYR A 126 -16.67 9.93 -15.87
C TYR A 126 -15.85 8.67 -15.58
N GLY A 127 -14.58 8.60 -15.99
CA GLY A 127 -13.72 7.44 -15.77
C GLY A 127 -14.07 6.19 -16.60
N PHE A 128 -14.71 6.37 -17.76
CA PHE A 128 -14.93 5.28 -18.72
C PHE A 128 -13.69 4.93 -19.53
N MET A 129 -12.67 5.79 -19.50
CA MET A 129 -11.38 5.52 -20.13
C MET A 129 -10.25 5.89 -19.18
N LEU A 130 -9.33 4.94 -18.97
CA LEU A 130 -8.11 5.11 -18.21
C LEU A 130 -6.93 4.73 -19.09
N GLU A 131 -6.03 5.67 -19.31
CA GLU A 131 -4.81 5.44 -20.08
C GLU A 131 -3.58 5.92 -19.30
N SER A 132 -2.63 5.02 -19.06
CA SER A 132 -1.37 5.38 -18.41
C SER A 132 -0.52 6.22 -19.36
N GLN A 133 -0.08 7.37 -18.87
CA GLN A 133 0.83 8.28 -19.57
C GLN A 133 2.28 7.81 -19.39
N GLU A 134 3.23 8.44 -20.09
CA GLU A 134 4.63 8.04 -20.04
C GLU A 134 5.24 8.05 -18.61
N PRO A 135 5.02 9.08 -17.77
CA PRO A 135 5.46 9.04 -16.38
C PRO A 135 4.84 7.90 -15.57
N GLY A 136 3.56 7.58 -15.82
CA GLY A 136 2.86 6.45 -15.19
C GLY A 136 3.47 5.11 -15.59
N ARG A 137 3.82 4.93 -16.86
CA ARG A 137 4.50 3.73 -17.36
C ARG A 137 5.90 3.57 -16.75
N ILE A 138 6.67 4.66 -16.64
CA ILE A 138 8.00 4.65 -16.00
C ILE A 138 7.86 4.27 -14.52
N MET A 139 6.87 4.85 -13.83
CA MET A 139 6.58 4.56 -12.42
C MET A 139 6.29 3.07 -12.20
N ALA A 140 5.44 2.49 -13.04
CA ALA A 140 5.09 1.07 -12.98
C ALA A 140 6.27 0.15 -13.33
N HIS A 141 7.03 0.49 -14.37
CA HIS A 141 8.15 -0.35 -14.84
C HIS A 141 9.29 -0.43 -13.83
N HIS A 142 9.55 0.66 -13.10
CA HIS A 142 10.66 0.76 -12.14
C HIS A 142 10.24 0.68 -10.68
N TYR A 143 8.97 0.39 -10.39
CA TYR A 143 8.43 0.31 -9.02
C TYR A 143 8.71 1.57 -8.17
N ILE A 144 8.58 2.74 -8.81
CA ILE A 144 8.79 4.03 -8.14
C ILE A 144 7.52 4.40 -7.37
N ARG A 145 7.67 4.85 -6.12
CA ARG A 145 6.54 5.29 -5.30
C ARG A 145 5.96 6.61 -5.81
N LEU A 146 4.65 6.80 -5.59
CA LEU A 146 3.95 7.99 -6.09
C LEU A 146 4.61 9.30 -5.61
N PRO A 147 4.95 9.49 -4.33
CA PRO A 147 5.58 10.73 -3.88
C PRO A 147 6.92 11.02 -4.58
N THR A 148 7.72 9.99 -4.84
CA THR A 148 8.98 10.12 -5.58
C THR A 148 8.71 10.52 -7.02
N MET A 149 7.75 9.88 -7.70
CA MET A 149 7.42 10.22 -9.08
C MET A 149 6.87 11.65 -9.20
N VAL A 150 6.09 12.12 -8.23
CA VAL A 150 5.63 13.51 -8.16
C VAL A 150 6.80 14.49 -8.04
N HIS A 151 7.86 14.14 -7.30
CA HIS A 151 9.06 14.96 -7.24
C HIS A 151 9.80 14.99 -8.58
N ILE A 152 9.85 13.86 -9.30
CA ILE A 152 10.44 13.77 -10.64
C ILE A 152 9.68 14.62 -11.65
N THR A 153 8.35 14.54 -11.68
CA THR A 153 7.53 15.28 -12.66
C THR A 153 7.52 16.78 -12.42
N ASN A 154 7.72 17.23 -11.18
CA ASN A 154 7.81 18.66 -10.83
C ASN A 154 9.22 19.25 -10.97
N LEU A 155 10.22 18.44 -11.33
CA LEU A 155 11.59 18.91 -11.50
C LEU A 155 11.69 19.82 -12.73
N HIS A 156 12.43 20.93 -12.61
CA HIS A 156 12.63 21.86 -13.70
C HIS A 156 13.54 21.27 -14.80
N ALA A 157 13.31 21.67 -16.05
CA ALA A 157 13.98 21.10 -17.23
C ALA A 157 15.52 21.24 -17.24
N HIS A 158 16.09 22.12 -16.41
CA HIS A 158 17.52 22.40 -16.32
C HIS A 158 18.09 22.07 -14.93
N ALA A 159 17.60 20.99 -14.31
CA ALA A 159 18.09 20.53 -13.02
C ALA A 159 19.59 20.27 -13.03
N SER A 160 20.27 20.82 -12.03
CA SER A 160 21.69 20.61 -11.82
C SER A 160 21.96 19.26 -11.15
N MET A 161 23.21 18.79 -11.18
CA MET A 161 23.59 17.54 -10.50
C MET A 161 23.27 17.55 -8.99
N PRO A 162 23.49 18.65 -8.23
CA PRO A 162 23.00 18.77 -6.86
C PRO A 162 21.50 18.55 -6.71
N ASP A 163 20.67 19.09 -7.61
CA ASP A 163 19.21 18.94 -7.56
C ASP A 163 18.79 17.48 -7.77
N LEU A 164 19.46 16.78 -8.70
CA LEU A 164 19.23 15.36 -8.95
C LEU A 164 19.62 14.50 -7.74
N ILE A 165 20.75 14.80 -7.10
CA ILE A 165 21.18 14.10 -5.89
C ILE A 165 20.20 14.36 -4.74
N ASP A 166 19.75 15.60 -4.55
CA ASP A 166 18.76 15.93 -3.52
C ASP A 166 17.42 15.22 -3.77
N LEU A 167 16.97 15.14 -5.03
CA LEU A 167 15.77 14.38 -5.40
C LEU A 167 15.90 12.91 -5.04
N VAL A 168 17.01 12.27 -5.42
CA VAL A 168 17.25 10.85 -5.10
C VAL A 168 17.34 10.67 -3.59
N ALA A 169 18.09 11.51 -2.87
CA ALA A 169 18.24 11.40 -1.42
C ALA A 169 16.92 11.58 -0.65
N ARG A 170 15.97 12.35 -1.20
CA ARG A 170 14.63 12.59 -0.61
C ARG A 170 13.55 11.62 -1.09
N SER A 171 13.90 10.63 -1.90
CA SER A 171 12.92 9.69 -2.44
C SER A 171 12.22 8.91 -1.32
N ALA A 172 10.94 8.61 -1.51
CA ALA A 172 10.11 7.91 -0.52
C ALA A 172 10.58 6.47 -0.25
N GLU A 173 11.36 5.88 -1.17
CA GLU A 173 12.00 4.58 -1.04
C GLU A 173 13.05 4.58 0.08
N PHE A 174 13.72 5.72 0.31
CA PHE A 174 14.71 5.85 1.39
C PHE A 174 14.10 6.24 2.74
N GLY A 175 12.77 6.43 2.84
CA GLY A 175 12.11 6.82 4.09
C GLY A 175 12.31 5.85 5.27
N GLY A 176 12.65 4.59 5.00
CA GLY A 176 12.99 3.60 6.01
C GLY A 176 14.43 3.68 6.54
N ILE A 177 15.32 4.39 5.86
CA ILE A 177 16.72 4.51 6.26
C ILE A 177 16.84 5.51 7.40
N LYS A 178 17.34 5.03 8.55
CA LYS A 178 17.62 5.86 9.72
C LYS A 178 19.10 5.76 10.07
N LEU A 179 19.73 6.92 10.24
CA LEU A 179 21.09 7.02 10.78
C LEU A 179 21.12 6.40 12.19
N ARG A 180 21.93 5.37 12.36
CA ARG A 180 22.16 4.77 13.66
C ARG A 180 23.07 5.69 14.50
N ARG A 181 23.04 5.53 15.83
CA ARG A 181 23.78 6.41 16.76
C ARG A 181 25.29 6.41 16.51
N ASP A 182 25.82 5.26 16.11
CA ASP A 182 27.22 5.00 15.76
C ASP A 182 27.63 5.60 14.41
N GLN A 183 26.69 5.94 13.53
CA GLN A 183 26.95 6.43 12.18
C GLN A 183 26.89 7.96 12.05
N LYS A 184 26.66 8.69 13.14
CA LYS A 184 26.53 10.16 13.14
C LYS A 184 27.86 10.92 13.22
N LYS A 185 28.97 10.23 13.46
CA LYS A 185 30.28 10.83 13.65
C LYS A 185 31.16 10.63 12.43
#